data_AF-A0A0C6FBC4-F1
#
_entry.id   AF-A0A0C6FBC4-F1
#
_cell.length_a   1.000
_cell.length_b   1.000
_cell.length_c   1.000
_cell.angle_alpha   90.00
_cell.angle_beta   90.00
_cell.angle_gamma   90.00
#
_symmetry.space_group_name_H-M   'P 1'
#
loop_
_entity.id
_entity.type
_entity.pdbx_description
1 polymer ?
#
loop_
_entity_poly.entity_id
_entity_poly.type
_entity_poly.pdbx_seq_one_letter_code
_entity_poly.pdbx_strand_id
1 'polypeptide(L)'
;MMTLHMMTSERDGQARQGRDEYAVEYAQTAGQQAAFFREQAEHHRRQAEQARVFADLSPGDDGAEQNRRAERLETLGRHGDTMAAAFEARARRL
;
A
#
# COMPACT_ATOMS: atom_id res chain seq x y z
N MET A 1 4.83 52.49 -11.98
CA MET A 1 3.94 51.62 -11.17
C MET A 1 3.96 50.23 -11.78
N MET A 2 4.78 49.32 -11.24
CA MET A 2 5.00 47.98 -11.81
C MET A 2 5.14 46.89 -10.73
N THR A 3 4.65 47.16 -9.52
CA THR A 3 4.98 46.39 -8.31
C THR A 3 3.91 45.35 -7.93
N LEU A 4 2.64 45.55 -8.32
CA LEU A 4 1.54 44.69 -7.87
C LEU A 4 1.44 43.35 -8.64
N HIS A 5 1.78 43.35 -9.93
CA HIS A 5 1.69 42.16 -10.81
C HIS A 5 2.89 41.19 -10.62
N MET A 6 4.06 41.73 -10.27
CA MET A 6 5.25 40.92 -9.95
C MET A 6 5.08 40.19 -8.62
N MET A 7 4.61 40.89 -7.58
CA MET A 7 4.38 40.30 -6.25
C MET A 7 3.30 39.20 -6.22
N THR A 8 2.35 39.22 -7.14
CA THR A 8 1.31 38.17 -7.25
C THR A 8 1.85 36.94 -7.98
N SER A 9 2.59 37.14 -9.07
CA SER A 9 3.23 36.05 -9.81
C SER A 9 4.28 35.30 -8.96
N GLU A 10 5.03 36.00 -8.12
CA GLU A 10 6.01 35.39 -7.20
C GLU A 10 5.32 34.56 -6.11
N ARG A 11 4.20 35.03 -5.55
CA ARG A 11 3.40 34.29 -4.57
C ARG A 11 2.78 33.03 -5.17
N ASP A 12 2.28 33.12 -6.40
CA ASP A 12 1.70 31.98 -7.11
C ASP A 12 2.78 30.94 -7.47
N GLY A 13 3.99 31.40 -7.84
CA GLY A 13 5.16 30.55 -8.05
C GLY A 13 5.61 29.81 -6.78
N GLN A 14 5.70 30.51 -5.65
CA GLN A 14 6.05 29.91 -4.35
C GLN A 14 4.98 28.92 -3.85
N ALA A 15 3.69 29.25 -4.02
CA ALA A 15 2.58 28.37 -3.64
C ALA A 15 2.45 27.12 -4.54
N ARG A 16 2.97 27.18 -5.76
CA ARG A 16 3.05 26.05 -6.67
C ARG A 16 4.24 25.17 -6.32
N GLN A 17 5.41 25.76 -6.09
CA GLN A 17 6.62 25.05 -5.67
C GLN A 17 6.42 24.29 -4.34
N GLY A 18 5.80 24.92 -3.34
CA GLY A 18 5.48 24.25 -2.07
C GLY A 18 4.44 23.12 -2.21
N ARG A 19 3.52 23.21 -3.19
CA ARG A 19 2.59 22.12 -3.51
C ARG A 19 3.29 20.95 -4.19
N ASP A 20 4.21 21.25 -5.11
CA ASP A 20 4.99 20.24 -5.83
C ASP A 20 5.94 19.49 -4.86
N GLU A 21 6.59 20.20 -3.93
CA GLU A 21 7.43 19.61 -2.88
C GLU A 21 6.63 18.68 -1.95
N TYR A 22 5.45 19.12 -1.50
CA TYR A 22 4.54 18.29 -0.70
C TYR A 22 4.04 17.05 -1.45
N ALA A 23 3.69 17.20 -2.73
CA ALA A 23 3.25 16.10 -3.57
C ALA A 23 4.34 15.03 -3.73
N VAL A 24 5.60 15.46 -3.91
CA VAL A 24 6.76 14.57 -3.98
C VAL A 24 6.98 13.83 -2.67
N GLU A 25 6.99 14.51 -1.53
CA GLU A 25 7.17 13.89 -0.21
C GLU A 25 6.06 12.89 0.11
N TYR A 26 4.81 13.24 -0.20
CA TYR A 26 3.70 12.33 -0.06
C TYR A 26 3.85 11.11 -0.96
N ALA A 27 4.17 11.29 -2.25
CA ALA A 27 4.30 10.19 -3.19
C ALA A 27 5.39 9.20 -2.76
N GLN A 28 6.49 9.70 -2.19
CA GLN A 28 7.54 8.86 -1.60
C GLN A 28 7.03 8.05 -0.43
N THR A 29 6.31 8.67 0.51
CA THR A 29 5.75 7.98 1.68
C THR A 29 4.69 6.95 1.27
N ALA A 30 3.82 7.30 0.34
CA ALA A 30 2.81 6.39 -0.21
C ALA A 30 3.46 5.20 -0.93
N GLY A 31 4.58 5.41 -1.63
CA GLY A 31 5.38 4.34 -2.23
C GLY A 31 5.95 3.37 -1.17
N GLN A 32 6.46 3.89 -0.05
CA GLN A 32 6.95 3.06 1.06
C GLN A 32 5.81 2.25 1.70
N GLN A 33 4.64 2.87 1.91
CA GLN A 33 3.47 2.16 2.46
C GLN A 33 2.98 1.08 1.49
N ALA A 34 2.94 1.37 0.19
CA ALA A 34 2.58 0.37 -0.80
C ALA A 34 3.54 -0.83 -0.80
N ALA A 35 4.85 -0.58 -0.73
CA ALA A 35 5.86 -1.63 -0.65
C ALA A 35 5.67 -2.50 0.61
N PHE A 36 5.44 -1.88 1.77
CA PHE A 36 5.16 -2.58 3.01
C PHE A 36 3.94 -3.51 2.91
N PHE A 37 2.82 -3.03 2.36
CA PHE A 37 1.62 -3.84 2.21
C PHE A 37 1.82 -5.00 1.22
N ARG A 38 2.61 -4.81 0.15
CA ARG A 38 2.97 -5.91 -0.77
C ARG A 38 3.82 -6.98 -0.08
N GLU A 39 4.81 -6.57 0.70
CA GLU A 39 5.66 -7.50 1.45
C GLU A 39 4.83 -8.31 2.46
N GLN A 40 3.91 -7.66 3.19
CA GLN A 40 2.98 -8.37 4.07
C GLN A 40 2.06 -9.32 3.31
N ALA A 41 1.55 -8.92 2.13
CA ALA A 41 0.70 -9.77 1.32
C ALA A 41 1.44 -11.02 0.82
N GLU A 42 2.68 -10.88 0.37
CA GLU A 42 3.55 -12.00 0.02
C GLU A 42 3.83 -12.92 1.20
N HIS A 43 4.11 -12.35 2.36
CA HIS A 43 4.33 -13.12 3.57
C HIS A 43 3.09 -13.94 3.95
N HIS A 44 1.89 -13.34 3.91
CA HIS A 44 0.64 -14.06 4.14
C HIS A 44 0.38 -15.16 3.11
N ARG A 45 0.71 -14.93 1.83
CA ARG A 45 0.60 -15.96 0.78
C ARG A 45 1.48 -17.16 1.07
N ARG A 46 2.76 -16.93 1.41
CA ARG A 46 3.68 -18.02 1.79
C ARG A 46 3.17 -18.80 3.00
N GLN A 47 2.63 -18.11 4.01
CA GLN A 47 2.05 -18.79 5.17
C GLN A 47 0.77 -19.57 4.83
N ALA A 48 -0.06 -19.05 3.93
CA ALA A 48 -1.27 -19.75 3.49
C ALA A 48 -0.91 -21.02 2.73
N GLU A 49 0.07 -20.97 1.84
CA GLU A 49 0.60 -22.13 1.14
C GLU A 49 1.13 -23.17 2.13
N GLN A 50 1.91 -22.74 3.12
CA GLN A 50 2.39 -23.63 4.17
C GLN A 50 1.24 -24.25 4.98
N ALA A 51 0.22 -23.48 5.33
CA ALA A 51 -0.95 -23.98 6.04
C ALA A 51 -1.74 -25.00 5.21
N ARG A 52 -1.86 -24.81 3.88
CA ARG A 52 -2.46 -25.81 2.98
C ARG A 52 -1.67 -27.11 2.97
N VAL A 53 -0.34 -27.03 2.86
CA VAL A 53 0.53 -28.22 2.93
C VAL A 53 0.32 -28.96 4.24
N PHE A 54 0.24 -28.25 5.38
CA PHE A 54 -0.06 -28.91 6.66
C PHE A 54 -1.47 -29.47 6.73
N ALA A 55 -2.46 -28.80 6.13
CA ALA A 55 -3.83 -29.31 6.07
C ALA A 55 -3.92 -30.64 5.31
N ASP A 56 -3.16 -30.76 4.21
CA ASP A 56 -3.11 -31.99 3.41
C ASP A 56 -2.41 -33.15 4.13
N LEU A 57 -1.49 -32.84 5.05
CA LEU A 57 -0.73 -33.82 5.82
C LEU A 57 -1.40 -34.24 7.14
N SER A 58 -2.34 -33.45 7.65
CA SER A 58 -2.99 -33.67 8.94
C SER A 58 -4.42 -34.19 8.77
N PRO A 59 -4.75 -35.40 9.25
CA PRO A 59 -6.11 -35.91 9.19
C PRO A 59 -7.03 -35.25 10.23
N GLY A 60 -8.32 -35.18 9.93
CA GLY A 60 -9.35 -34.76 10.88
C GLY A 60 -9.38 -33.26 11.17
N ASP A 61 -9.70 -32.91 12.42
CA ASP A 61 -9.99 -31.53 12.81
C ASP A 61 -8.78 -30.59 12.69
N ASP A 62 -7.57 -31.11 12.88
CA ASP A 62 -6.32 -30.35 12.74
C ASP A 62 -6.13 -29.88 11.29
N GLY A 63 -6.42 -30.75 10.31
CA GLY A 63 -6.37 -30.38 8.90
C GLY A 63 -7.43 -29.34 8.53
N ALA A 64 -8.65 -29.50 9.06
CA ALA A 64 -9.73 -28.53 8.86
C ALA A 64 -9.42 -27.16 9.48
N GLU A 65 -8.70 -27.11 10.61
CA GLU A 65 -8.23 -25.86 11.20
C GLU A 65 -7.12 -25.20 10.36
N GLN A 66 -6.16 -25.97 9.84
CA GLN A 66 -5.12 -25.43 8.96
C GLN A 66 -5.70 -24.90 7.64
N ASN A 67 -6.72 -25.55 7.07
CA ASN A 67 -7.42 -25.02 5.90
C ASN A 67 -8.10 -23.68 6.19
N ARG A 68 -8.85 -23.58 7.31
CA ARG A 68 -9.44 -22.30 7.74
C ARG A 68 -8.39 -21.23 7.99
N ARG A 69 -7.21 -21.60 8.50
CA ARG A 69 -6.07 -20.69 8.66
C ARG A 69 -5.55 -20.21 7.30
N ALA A 70 -5.38 -21.11 6.33
CA ALA A 70 -4.95 -20.74 4.98
C ALA A 70 -5.90 -19.73 4.33
N GLU A 71 -7.21 -19.98 4.40
CA GLU A 71 -8.24 -19.06 3.86
C GLU A 71 -8.19 -17.66 4.48
N ARG A 72 -7.97 -17.58 5.80
CA ARG A 72 -7.79 -16.30 6.49
C ARG A 72 -6.54 -15.58 6.02
N LEU A 73 -5.42 -16.29 5.88
CA LEU A 73 -4.16 -15.73 5.42
C LEU A 73 -4.26 -15.23 3.97
N GLU A 74 -4.94 -15.96 3.08
CA GLU A 74 -5.20 -15.50 1.71
C GLU A 74 -6.05 -14.23 1.67
N THR A 75 -7.03 -14.13 2.57
CA THR A 75 -7.86 -12.93 2.70
C THR A 75 -7.03 -11.73 3.14
N LEU A 76 -6.13 -11.93 4.12
CA LEU A 76 -5.18 -10.90 4.55
C LEU A 76 -4.20 -10.53 3.42
N GLY A 77 -3.76 -11.49 2.61
CA GLY A 77 -2.94 -11.26 1.42
C GLY A 77 -3.64 -10.35 0.42
N ARG A 78 -4.87 -10.69 0.01
CA ARG A 78 -5.69 -9.87 -0.90
C ARG A 78 -5.95 -8.46 -0.33
N HIS A 79 -6.14 -8.35 0.98
CA HIS A 79 -6.29 -7.06 1.63
C HIS A 79 -5.02 -6.21 1.52
N GLY A 80 -3.85 -6.80 1.75
CA GLY A 80 -2.57 -6.13 1.56
C GLY A 80 -2.37 -5.63 0.12
N ASP A 81 -2.65 -6.46 -0.87
CA ASP A 81 -2.59 -6.07 -2.29
C ASP A 81 -3.52 -4.89 -2.60
N THR A 82 -4.74 -4.91 -2.04
CA THR A 82 -5.71 -3.82 -2.20
C THR A 82 -5.20 -2.51 -1.59
N MET A 83 -4.63 -2.57 -0.39
CA MET A 83 -4.07 -1.40 0.29
C MET A 83 -2.87 -0.84 -0.48
N ALA A 84 -1.96 -1.69 -0.95
CA ALA A 84 -0.83 -1.26 -1.76
C ALA A 84 -1.29 -0.52 -3.03
N ALA A 85 -2.26 -1.10 -3.75
CA ALA A 85 -2.84 -0.47 -4.94
C ALA A 85 -3.50 0.88 -4.61
N ALA A 86 -4.16 1.01 -3.46
CA ALA A 86 -4.78 2.26 -3.03
C ALA A 86 -3.74 3.37 -2.78
N PHE A 87 -2.62 3.06 -2.11
CA PHE A 87 -1.54 4.02 -1.89
C PHE A 87 -0.89 4.46 -3.19
N GLU A 88 -0.62 3.53 -4.11
CA GLU A 88 -0.08 3.86 -5.44
C GLU A 88 -1.05 4.69 -6.29
N ALA A 89 -2.34 4.39 -6.24
CA ALA A 89 -3.36 5.17 -6.93
C ALA A 89 -3.45 6.58 -6.37
N ARG A 90 -3.31 6.74 -5.04
CA ARG A 90 -3.33 8.05 -4.40
C ARG A 90 -2.07 8.86 -4.69
N ALA A 91 -0.89 8.24 -4.68
CA ALA A 91 0.38 8.86 -5.04
C ALA A 91 0.38 9.44 -6.47
N ARG A 92 -0.27 8.76 -7.42
CA ARG A 92 -0.39 9.20 -8.82
C ARG A 92 -1.37 10.36 -9.04
N ARG A 93 -2.21 10.69 -8.04
CA ARG A 93 -3.25 11.73 -8.13
C ARG A 93 -2.85 13.05 -7.48
N LEU A 94 -1.64 13.12 -6.90
CA LEU A 94 -1.08 14.31 -6.28
C LEU A 94 -0.06 14.93 -7.23
#